data_AF-A0A356IZQ5-F1
#
_entry.id   AF-A0A356IZQ5-F1
#
_cell.length_a   1.000
_cell.length_b   1.000
_cell.length_c   1.000
_cell.angle_alpha   90.00
_cell.angle_beta   90.00
_cell.angle_gamma   90.00
#
_symmetry.space_group_name_H-M   'P 1'
#
loop_
_entity.id
_entity.type
_entity.pdbx_description
1 polymer ?
#
loop_
_entity_poly.entity_id
_entity_poly.type
_entity_poly.pdbx_seq_one_letter_code
_entity_poly.pdbx_strand_id
1 'polypeptide(L)'
;MARAAFLCVFLSISSSAALAGEVVAIVHPDNAATEFSVDELKKIFMVNRKNWPDGSAITVWLPAWGSDEMTALTTRVIKCGSEANLKKYYLTAIFQQKIVEIPSSVRDAQEAARLVASTAGSIALVDESKILGNAGVKVVRINGL
;
A
#
# COMPACT_ATOMS: atom_id res chain seq x y z
N MET A 1 -22.03 -37.44 -48.06
CA MET A 1 -21.34 -36.13 -47.94
C MET A 1 -22.29 -35.22 -47.15
N ALA A 2 -22.00 -34.57 -46.03
CA ALA A 2 -20.77 -34.21 -45.34
C ALA A 2 -20.98 -34.33 -43.82
N ARG A 3 -19.93 -34.69 -43.07
CA ARG A 3 -19.96 -34.80 -41.60
C ARG A 3 -19.64 -33.43 -41.00
N ALA A 4 -20.53 -32.94 -40.13
CA ALA A 4 -20.34 -31.72 -39.35
C ALA A 4 -19.16 -31.88 -38.37
N ALA A 5 -18.19 -30.98 -38.45
CA ALA A 5 -17.09 -30.89 -37.50
C ALA A 5 -17.39 -29.72 -36.53
N PHE A 6 -17.88 -30.04 -35.34
CA PHE A 6 -18.00 -29.10 -34.23
C PHE A 6 -16.64 -29.03 -33.53
N LEU A 7 -15.88 -27.97 -33.79
CA LEU A 7 -14.61 -27.70 -33.12
C LEU A 7 -14.88 -26.86 -31.85
N CYS A 8 -15.12 -27.53 -30.72
CA CYS A 8 -15.18 -26.87 -29.41
C CYS A 8 -13.77 -26.43 -29.01
N VAL A 9 -13.44 -25.17 -29.26
CA VAL A 9 -12.25 -24.50 -28.71
C VAL A 9 -12.48 -24.28 -27.21
N PHE A 10 -11.91 -25.16 -26.39
CA PHE A 10 -11.83 -24.98 -24.93
C PHE A 10 -10.86 -23.84 -24.62
N LEU A 11 -11.38 -22.65 -24.30
CA LEU A 11 -10.58 -21.57 -23.72
C LEU A 11 -10.22 -21.95 -22.27
N SER A 12 -8.99 -22.42 -22.07
CA SER A 12 -8.40 -22.54 -20.73
C SER A 12 -8.10 -21.14 -20.18
N ILE A 13 -9.04 -20.59 -19.41
CA ILE A 13 -8.80 -19.41 -18.57
C ILE A 13 -7.85 -19.84 -17.46
N SER A 14 -6.55 -19.60 -17.66
CA SER A 14 -5.56 -19.72 -16.58
C SER A 14 -5.76 -18.52 -15.66
N SER A 15 -6.53 -18.69 -14.58
CA SER A 15 -6.49 -17.77 -13.45
C SER A 15 -5.12 -17.90 -12.79
N SER A 16 -4.16 -17.06 -13.20
CA SER A 16 -3.05 -16.71 -12.33
C SER A 16 -3.63 -16.02 -11.11
N ALA A 17 -3.90 -16.79 -10.06
CA ALA A 17 -3.90 -16.24 -8.72
C ALA A 17 -2.47 -15.74 -8.50
N ALA A 18 -2.24 -14.45 -8.77
CA ALA A 18 -1.03 -13.79 -8.33
C ALA A 18 -0.92 -14.08 -6.83
N LEU A 19 0.15 -14.77 -6.45
CA LEU A 19 0.53 -14.91 -5.05
C LEU A 19 0.72 -13.48 -4.53
N ALA A 20 -0.33 -12.92 -3.94
CA ALA A 20 -0.22 -11.64 -3.26
C ALA A 20 0.79 -11.84 -2.12
N GLY A 21 1.99 -11.28 -2.28
CA GLY A 21 3.04 -11.42 -1.28
C GLY A 21 2.60 -10.82 0.06
N GLU A 22 3.36 -11.15 1.12
CA GLU A 22 3.10 -10.63 2.46
C GLU A 22 3.26 -9.11 2.43
N VAL A 23 2.15 -8.39 2.62
CA VAL A 23 2.15 -6.91 2.65
C VAL A 23 2.62 -6.48 4.02
N VAL A 24 3.72 -5.73 4.05
CA VAL A 24 4.36 -5.22 5.26
C VAL A 24 4.42 -3.70 5.24
N ALA A 25 4.55 -3.10 6.42
CA ALA A 25 4.87 -1.68 6.53
C ALA A 25 6.39 -1.50 6.59
N ILE A 26 6.91 -0.53 5.86
CA ILE A 26 8.29 -0.07 6.02
C ILE A 26 8.30 1.33 6.62
N VAL A 27 9.20 1.55 7.57
CA VAL A 27 9.41 2.84 8.22
C VAL A 27 10.90 3.18 8.26
N HIS A 28 11.20 4.46 8.49
CA HIS A 28 12.57 4.91 8.73
C HIS A 28 13.20 4.10 9.90
N PRO A 29 14.50 3.73 9.84
CA PRO A 29 15.16 2.93 10.87
C PRO A 29 14.99 3.46 12.31
N ASP A 30 15.04 4.78 12.47
CA ASP A 30 14.93 5.44 13.79
C ASP A 30 13.50 5.45 14.36
N ASN A 31 12.49 5.06 13.59
CA ASN A 31 11.13 4.97 14.11
C ASN A 31 11.07 3.93 15.24
N ALA A 32 10.26 4.14 16.29
CA ALA A 32 10.20 3.22 17.43
C ALA A 32 9.17 2.06 17.27
N ALA A 33 8.31 2.08 16.25
CA ALA A 33 7.22 1.10 16.12
C ALA A 33 7.72 -0.32 15.86
N THR A 34 7.30 -1.29 16.67
CA THR A 34 7.68 -2.71 16.51
C THR A 34 6.63 -3.51 15.75
N GLU A 35 5.39 -3.05 15.78
CA GLU A 35 4.23 -3.64 15.13
C GLU A 35 3.22 -2.55 14.80
N PHE A 36 2.32 -2.83 13.86
CA PHE A 36 1.16 -2.00 13.61
C PHE A 36 -0.11 -2.83 13.58
N SER A 37 -1.17 -2.32 14.20
CA SER A 37 -2.52 -2.81 13.92
C SER A 37 -3.06 -2.25 12.60
N VAL A 38 -4.01 -2.96 11.99
CA VAL A 38 -4.74 -2.47 10.81
C VAL A 38 -5.39 -1.11 11.04
N ASP A 39 -5.96 -0.89 12.23
CA ASP A 39 -6.65 0.37 12.56
C ASP A 39 -5.68 1.55 12.70
N GLU A 40 -4.46 1.32 13.21
CA GLU A 40 -3.43 2.35 13.24
C GLU A 40 -2.98 2.73 11.84
N LEU A 41 -2.69 1.75 10.98
CA LEU A 41 -2.32 2.01 9.59
C LEU A 41 -3.44 2.71 8.84
N LYS A 42 -4.70 2.30 9.05
CA LYS A 42 -5.84 3.00 8.47
C LYS A 42 -5.85 4.48 8.86
N LYS A 43 -5.63 4.81 10.14
CA LYS A 43 -5.57 6.22 10.59
C LYS A 43 -4.40 6.97 9.95
N ILE A 44 -3.24 6.33 9.83
CA ILE A 44 -2.04 6.92 9.23
C ILE A 44 -2.25 7.17 7.74
N PHE A 45 -2.63 6.16 6.96
CA PHE A 45 -2.80 6.27 5.52
C PHE A 45 -3.98 7.18 5.15
N MET A 46 -5.04 7.25 5.96
CA MET A 46 -6.09 8.25 5.81
C MET A 46 -5.71 9.65 6.31
N VAL A 47 -4.47 9.85 6.81
CA VAL A 47 -3.97 11.14 7.31
C VAL A 47 -4.81 11.69 8.50
N ASN A 48 -5.49 10.80 9.22
CA ASN A 48 -6.17 11.10 10.48
C ASN A 48 -5.19 11.13 11.66
N ARG A 49 -4.01 10.50 11.51
CA ARG A 49 -2.87 10.62 12.41
C ARG A 49 -1.71 11.26 11.64
N LYS A 50 -1.23 12.41 12.11
CA LYS A 50 -0.18 13.20 11.45
C LYS A 50 1.17 13.19 12.18
N ASN A 51 1.19 12.71 13.42
CA ASN A 51 2.39 12.66 14.25
C ASN A 51 2.58 11.27 14.86
N TRP A 52 3.83 10.86 14.94
CA TRP A 52 4.29 9.72 15.73
C TRP A 52 4.16 10.03 17.24
N PRO A 53 4.24 9.01 18.13
CA PRO A 53 4.16 9.23 19.58
C PRO A 53 5.23 10.19 20.13
N ASP A 54 6.39 10.27 19.47
CA ASP A 54 7.49 11.18 19.81
C ASP A 54 7.27 12.63 19.32
N GLY A 55 6.16 12.90 18.64
CA GLY A 55 5.80 14.21 18.09
C GLY A 55 6.30 14.46 16.66
N SER A 56 7.19 13.62 16.13
CA SER A 56 7.68 13.78 14.75
C SER A 56 6.56 13.60 13.72
N ALA A 57 6.64 14.31 12.59
CA ALA A 57 5.62 14.26 11.56
C ALA A 57 5.63 12.92 10.82
N ILE A 58 4.44 12.45 10.41
CA ILE A 58 4.30 11.25 9.58
C ILE A 58 4.25 11.66 8.11
N THR A 59 5.21 11.17 7.33
CA THR A 59 5.19 11.29 5.86
C THR A 59 4.72 9.98 5.24
N VAL A 60 3.59 10.01 4.55
CA VAL A 60 3.00 8.81 3.93
C VAL A 60 3.43 8.73 2.46
N TRP A 61 4.01 7.60 2.08
CA TRP A 61 4.25 7.22 0.69
C TRP A 61 3.22 6.19 0.27
N LEU A 62 2.32 6.57 -0.64
CA LEU A 62 1.32 5.64 -1.17
C LEU A 62 1.96 4.65 -2.14
N PRO A 63 1.46 3.41 -2.22
CA PRO A 63 1.82 2.53 -3.31
C PRO A 63 1.43 3.12 -4.67
N ALA A 64 1.99 2.59 -5.75
CA ALA A 64 1.63 3.00 -7.10
C ALA A 64 0.13 2.76 -7.35
N TRP A 65 -0.55 3.72 -7.98
CA TRP A 65 -1.94 3.53 -8.41
C TRP A 65 -2.04 2.35 -9.39
N GLY A 66 -3.01 1.47 -9.19
CA GLY A 66 -3.17 0.23 -9.96
C GLY A 66 -2.28 -0.92 -9.53
N SER A 67 -1.46 -0.79 -8.47
CA SER A 67 -0.63 -1.87 -7.97
C SER A 67 -1.36 -2.83 -7.02
N ASP A 68 -0.80 -4.02 -6.83
CA ASP A 68 -1.33 -5.01 -5.87
C ASP A 68 -1.28 -4.48 -4.43
N GLU A 69 -0.24 -3.71 -4.09
CA GLU A 69 -0.08 -3.07 -2.79
C GLU A 69 -1.13 -1.97 -2.57
N MET A 70 -1.48 -1.19 -3.61
CA MET A 70 -2.58 -0.22 -3.54
C MET A 70 -3.93 -0.93 -3.38
N THR A 71 -4.10 -2.08 -4.04
CA THR A 71 -5.28 -2.93 -3.86
C THR A 71 -5.35 -3.45 -2.42
N ALA A 72 -4.24 -3.92 -1.85
CA ALA A 72 -4.17 -4.35 -0.45
C ALA A 72 -4.45 -3.20 0.53
N LEU A 73 -3.90 -2.00 0.27
CA LEU A 73 -4.15 -0.81 1.07
C LEU A 73 -5.66 -0.48 1.09
N THR A 74 -6.32 -0.46 -0.05
CA THR A 74 -7.74 -0.05 -0.16
C THR A 74 -8.71 -1.11 0.36
N THR A 75 -8.38 -2.40 0.22
CA THR A 75 -9.28 -3.52 0.57
C THR A 75 -9.04 -4.08 1.98
N ARG A 76 -7.77 -4.24 2.41
CA ARG A 76 -7.41 -4.89 3.68
C ARG A 76 -7.17 -3.88 4.80
N VAL A 77 -6.50 -2.76 4.49
CA VAL A 77 -6.11 -1.76 5.50
C VAL A 77 -7.19 -0.70 5.68
N ILE A 78 -7.46 0.12 4.66
CA ILE A 78 -8.41 1.23 4.74
C ILE A 78 -9.87 0.73 4.72
N LYS A 79 -10.10 -0.37 3.99
CA LYS A 79 -11.43 -0.98 3.78
C LYS A 79 -12.41 0.00 3.11
N CYS A 80 -11.93 0.76 2.12
CA CYS A 80 -12.76 1.62 1.26
C CYS A 80 -13.14 0.97 -0.07
N GLY A 81 -12.65 -0.24 -0.34
CA GLY A 81 -13.07 -1.10 -1.45
C GLY A 81 -12.47 -0.76 -2.81
N SER A 82 -12.08 0.49 -3.06
CA SER A 82 -11.45 0.90 -4.32
C SER A 82 -10.52 2.10 -4.19
N GLU A 83 -9.59 2.23 -5.13
CA GLU A 83 -8.72 3.40 -5.28
C GLU A 83 -9.50 4.68 -5.55
N ALA A 84 -10.59 4.59 -6.31
CA ALA A 84 -11.45 5.73 -6.60
C ALA A 84 -12.08 6.30 -5.32
N ASN A 85 -12.49 5.43 -4.39
CA ASN A 85 -13.01 5.84 -3.09
C ASN A 85 -11.92 6.48 -2.23
N LEU A 86 -10.68 5.99 -2.28
CA LEU A 86 -9.55 6.60 -1.59
C LEU A 86 -9.22 8.00 -2.16
N LYS A 87 -9.16 8.16 -3.48
CA LYS A 87 -8.96 9.46 -4.13
C LYS A 87 -10.07 10.44 -3.76
N LYS A 88 -11.33 10.00 -3.82
CA LYS A 88 -12.49 10.80 -3.40
C LYS A 88 -12.37 11.25 -1.94
N TYR A 89 -11.91 10.36 -1.05
CA TYR A 89 -11.66 10.68 0.35
C TYR A 89 -10.64 11.82 0.49
N TYR A 90 -9.49 11.72 -0.17
CA TYR A 90 -8.47 12.78 -0.08
C TYR A 90 -8.94 14.11 -0.70
N LEU A 91 -9.61 14.08 -1.86
CA LEU A 91 -10.20 15.30 -2.45
C LEU A 91 -11.20 15.97 -1.51
N THR A 92 -12.02 15.17 -0.83
CA THR A 92 -12.94 15.67 0.19
C THR A 92 -12.19 16.28 1.38
N ALA A 93 -11.10 15.65 1.82
CA ALA A 93 -10.27 16.16 2.91
C ALA A 93 -9.56 17.48 2.55
N ILE A 94 -9.12 17.64 1.30
CA ILE A 94 -8.56 18.90 0.78
C ILE A 94 -9.63 20.00 0.76
N PHE A 95 -10.81 19.69 0.22
CA PHE A 95 -11.94 20.64 0.20
C PHE A 95 -12.34 21.08 1.61
N GLN A 96 -12.25 20.17 2.58
CA GLN A 96 -12.47 20.45 4.01
C GLN A 96 -11.26 21.08 4.71
N GLN A 97 -10.19 21.42 3.99
CA GLN A 97 -8.95 21.99 4.51
C GLN A 97 -8.27 21.15 5.61
N LYS A 98 -8.55 19.84 5.66
CA LYS A 98 -7.94 18.91 6.62
C LYS A 98 -6.52 18.54 6.23
N ILE A 99 -6.24 18.50 4.93
CA ILE A 99 -4.93 18.28 4.34
C ILE A 99 -4.75 19.27 3.18
N VAL A 100 -3.51 19.58 2.82
CA VAL A 100 -3.21 20.53 1.73
C VAL A 100 -3.12 19.80 0.39
N GLU A 101 -2.61 18.57 0.40
CA GLU A 101 -2.40 17.76 -0.79
C GLU A 101 -2.61 16.27 -0.49
N ILE A 102 -2.78 15.49 -1.57
CA ILE A 102 -2.83 14.03 -1.50
C ILE A 102 -1.41 13.53 -1.25
N PRO A 103 -1.18 12.56 -0.34
CA PRO A 103 0.13 11.95 -0.19
C PRO A 103 0.65 11.40 -1.53
N SER A 104 1.95 11.58 -1.78
CA SER A 104 2.57 11.16 -3.03
C SER A 104 2.67 9.64 -3.14
N SER A 105 2.52 9.12 -4.35
CA SER A 105 2.68 7.69 -4.65
C SER A 105 4.08 7.40 -5.18
N VAL A 106 4.62 6.24 -4.80
CA VAL A 106 5.89 5.71 -5.32
C VAL A 106 5.65 4.82 -6.54
N ARG A 107 6.68 4.59 -7.36
CA ARG A 107 6.61 3.74 -8.55
C ARG A 107 6.68 2.25 -8.20
N ASP A 108 7.55 1.88 -7.26
CA ASP A 108 7.79 0.49 -6.85
C ASP A 108 8.31 0.38 -5.41
N ALA A 109 8.43 -0.85 -4.91
CA ALA A 109 8.90 -1.15 -3.56
C ALA A 109 10.34 -0.66 -3.31
N GLN A 110 11.20 -0.65 -4.33
CA GLN A 110 12.58 -0.18 -4.22
C GLN A 110 12.64 1.34 -4.07
N GLU A 111 11.83 2.08 -4.81
CA GLU A 111 11.66 3.51 -4.60
C GLU A 111 11.07 3.81 -3.23
N ALA A 112 10.05 3.07 -2.80
CA ALA A 112 9.47 3.20 -1.46
C ALA A 112 10.55 3.04 -0.38
N ALA A 113 11.37 1.98 -0.47
CA ALA A 113 12.43 1.74 0.50
C ALA A 113 13.48 2.86 0.51
N ARG A 114 13.92 3.34 -0.65
CA ARG A 114 14.87 4.46 -0.73
C ARG A 114 14.31 5.74 -0.10
N LEU A 115 13.08 6.12 -0.44
CA LEU A 115 12.44 7.33 0.10
C LEU A 115 12.19 7.20 1.60
N VAL A 116 11.83 6.00 2.07
CA VAL A 116 11.63 5.75 3.50
C VAL A 116 12.92 5.80 4.27
N ALA A 117 14.00 5.23 3.74
CA ALA A 117 15.33 5.26 4.34
C ALA A 117 15.91 6.68 4.42
N SER A 118 15.59 7.57 3.47
CA SER A 118 16.12 8.94 3.44
C SER A 118 15.25 9.97 4.15
N THR A 119 14.03 9.59 4.59
CA THR A 119 13.05 10.54 5.11
C THR A 119 12.61 10.12 6.51
N ALA A 120 13.15 10.78 7.53
CA ALA A 120 12.75 10.55 8.92
C ALA A 120 11.24 10.72 9.10
N GLY A 121 10.62 9.83 9.89
CA GLY A 121 9.18 9.83 10.14
C GLY A 121 8.31 9.33 8.99
N SER A 122 8.88 8.83 7.90
CA SER A 122 8.10 8.30 6.78
C SER A 122 7.68 6.83 6.93
N ILE A 123 6.63 6.46 6.19
CA ILE A 123 6.05 5.12 6.13
C ILE A 123 5.52 4.79 4.73
N ALA A 124 5.65 3.53 4.31
CA ALA A 124 5.02 2.99 3.10
C ALA A 124 4.51 1.55 3.33
N LEU A 125 3.59 1.09 2.48
CA LEU A 125 3.24 -0.34 2.37
C LEU A 125 3.89 -0.92 1.12
N VAL A 126 4.46 -2.10 1.28
CA VAL A 126 5.13 -2.84 0.20
C VAL A 126 4.89 -4.34 0.35
N ASP A 127 5.04 -5.07 -0.74
CA ASP A 127 5.21 -6.51 -0.71
C ASP A 127 6.62 -6.84 -0.20
N GLU A 128 6.73 -7.58 0.90
CA GLU A 128 8.00 -7.94 1.53
C GLU A 128 8.96 -8.64 0.56
N SER A 129 8.41 -9.48 -0.34
CA SER A 129 9.22 -10.21 -1.34
C SER A 129 9.87 -9.29 -2.38
N LYS A 130 9.37 -8.05 -2.53
CA LYS A 130 9.90 -7.06 -3.48
C LYS A 130 10.97 -6.17 -2.86
N ILE A 131 11.22 -6.25 -1.54
CA ILE A 131 12.34 -5.56 -0.91
C ILE A 131 13.58 -6.45 -1.03
N LEU A 132 14.60 -5.97 -1.74
CA LEU A 132 15.88 -6.65 -1.83
C LEU A 132 16.76 -6.32 -0.62
N GLY A 133 17.00 -7.28 0.27
CA GLY A 133 18.00 -7.19 1.33
C GLY A 133 17.89 -5.97 2.26
N ASN A 134 19.03 -5.55 2.85
CA ASN A 134 19.11 -4.39 3.75
C ASN A 134 18.90 -3.08 2.98
N ALA A 135 17.63 -2.73 2.72
CA ALA A 135 17.25 -1.51 2.02
C ALA A 135 17.31 -0.25 2.91
N GLY A 136 17.98 -0.31 4.07
CA GLY A 136 18.10 0.82 4.99
C GLY A 136 16.77 1.22 5.63
N VAL A 137 15.79 0.32 5.66
CA VAL A 137 14.47 0.53 6.26
C VAL A 137 14.21 -0.51 7.32
N LYS A 138 13.35 -0.16 8.28
CA LYS A 138 12.83 -1.11 9.24
C LYS A 138 11.50 -1.66 8.71
N VAL A 139 11.44 -2.98 8.55
CA VAL A 139 10.21 -3.72 8.23
C VAL A 139 9.42 -3.95 9.51
N VAL A 140 8.13 -3.61 9.49
CA VAL A 140 7.20 -3.72 10.62
C VAL A 140 6.01 -4.55 10.19
N ARG A 141 5.74 -5.63 10.95
CA ARG A 141 4.62 -6.53 10.69
C ARG A 141 3.29 -5.84 10.98
N ILE A 142 2.26 -6.27 10.25
CA ILE A 142 0.90 -5.76 10.39
C ILE A 142 0.03 -6.82 11.06
N ASN A 143 -0.37 -6.56 12.30
CA ASN A 143 -1.25 -7.44 13.05
C ASN A 143 -2.68 -7.38 12.48
N GLY A 144 -3.18 -8.53 12.06
CA GLY A 144 -4.53 -8.68 11.50
C GLY A 144 -4.63 -8.54 9.98
N LEU A 145 -3.50 -8.61 9.25
CA LEU A 145 -3.50 -8.86 7.80
C LEU A 145 -3.37 -10.36 7.49
#